data_AF-A0A8G2DQ05-F1
#
_entry.id   AF-A0A8G2DQ05-F1
#
_cell.length_a   1.000
_cell.length_b   1.000
_cell.length_c   1.000
_cell.angle_alpha   90.00
_cell.angle_beta   90.00
_cell.angle_gamma   90.00
#
_symmetry.space_group_name_H-M   'P 1'
#
loop_
_entity.id
_entity.type
_entity.pdbx_description
1 polymer ?
#
loop_
_entity_poly.entity_id
_entity_poly.type
_entity_poly.pdbx_seq_one_letter_code
_entity_poly.pdbx_strand_id
1 'polypeptide(L)'
;KSGFAATGEPALKDTPALDARNGPLTVTPTTNGPLKLEGNLEIVTGTGHTVDRTQRTFLCRCGQSANKPFCDGSHKRVGFVG
;
A
#
# COMPACT_ATOMS: atom_id res chain seq x y z
N LYS A 1 16.06 -8.70 -25.22
CA LYS A 1 14.91 -8.33 -24.36
C LYS A 1 15.24 -6.98 -23.74
N SER A 2 14.63 -5.92 -24.24
CA SER A 2 14.90 -4.54 -23.85
C SER A 2 14.39 -4.32 -22.42
N GLY A 3 15.27 -4.01 -21.48
CA GLY A 3 14.96 -3.84 -20.06
C GLY A 3 14.29 -2.51 -19.74
N PHE A 4 13.13 -2.24 -20.35
CA PHE A 4 12.32 -1.08 -19.98
C PHE A 4 11.72 -1.30 -18.59
N ALA A 5 12.19 -0.52 -17.61
CA ALA A 5 11.63 -0.48 -16.26
C ALA A 5 10.82 0.81 -16.11
N ALA A 6 9.52 0.67 -15.84
CA ALA A 6 8.65 1.80 -15.54
C ALA A 6 9.00 2.31 -14.13
N THR A 7 9.89 3.29 -14.02
CA THR A 7 10.42 3.80 -12.73
C THR A 7 9.36 4.45 -11.83
N GLY A 8 8.16 4.73 -12.35
CA GLY A 8 7.04 5.28 -11.59
C GLY A 8 6.14 4.22 -10.94
N GLU A 9 6.31 2.94 -11.26
CA GLU A 9 5.51 1.88 -10.66
C GLU A 9 6.10 1.42 -9.31
N PRO A 10 5.24 1.14 -8.32
CA PRO A 10 5.68 0.53 -7.07
C PRO A 10 6.24 -0.88 -7.33
N ALA A 11 7.22 -1.27 -6.52
CA ALA A 11 7.77 -2.62 -6.59
C ALA A 11 6.70 -3.68 -6.28
N LEU A 12 6.60 -4.69 -7.15
CA LEU A 12 5.68 -5.80 -6.97
C LEU A 12 6.21 -6.72 -5.86
N LYS A 13 5.34 -7.13 -4.93
CA LYS A 13 5.63 -8.19 -3.98
C LYS A 13 5.14 -9.51 -4.57
N ASP A 14 5.96 -10.55 -4.44
CA ASP A 14 5.54 -11.91 -4.76
C ASP A 14 4.63 -12.42 -3.63
N THR A 15 3.34 -12.11 -3.75
CA THR A 15 2.32 -12.54 -2.79
C THR A 15 1.33 -13.51 -3.44
N PRO A 16 1.12 -14.69 -2.84
CA PRO A 16 0.16 -15.66 -3.36
C PRO A 16 -1.25 -15.08 -3.36
N ALA A 17 -2.15 -15.69 -4.15
CA ALA A 17 -3.56 -15.37 -4.06
C ALA A 17 -4.09 -15.65 -2.65
N LEU A 18 -5.00 -14.80 -2.17
CA LEU A 18 -5.70 -15.04 -0.91
C LEU A 18 -6.69 -16.20 -1.08
N ASP A 19 -6.88 -17.00 -0.03
CA ASP A 19 -7.81 -18.13 -0.02
C ASP A 19 -9.26 -17.72 -0.29
N ALA A 20 -9.61 -16.48 0.04
CA ALA A 20 -10.90 -15.87 -0.24
C ALA A 20 -10.73 -14.45 -0.79
N ARG A 21 -11.53 -14.11 -1.80
CA ARG A 21 -11.67 -12.74 -2.31
C ARG A 21 -12.93 -12.11 -1.72
N ASN A 22 -12.93 -10.78 -1.57
CA ASN A 22 -13.99 -10.00 -0.94
C ASN A 22 -14.13 -10.24 0.58
N GLY A 23 -15.14 -9.62 1.17
CA GLY A 23 -15.41 -9.61 2.60
C GLY A 23 -15.38 -8.18 3.18
N PRO A 24 -15.63 -8.03 4.48
CA PRO A 24 -15.51 -6.75 5.14
C PRO A 24 -14.05 -6.27 5.08
N LEU A 25 -13.87 -5.02 4.65
CA LEU A 25 -12.60 -4.31 4.69
C LEU A 25 -12.75 -3.10 5.60
N THR A 26 -12.02 -3.09 6.71
CA THR A 26 -11.96 -1.94 7.62
C THR A 26 -10.81 -1.04 7.23
N VAL A 27 -11.10 0.25 7.04
CA VAL A 27 -10.11 1.28 6.74
C VAL A 27 -10.14 2.31 7.86
N THR A 28 -9.06 2.36 8.65
CA THR A 28 -8.97 3.23 9.83
C THR A 28 -7.83 4.24 9.65
N PRO A 29 -8.14 5.54 9.53
CA PRO A 29 -7.11 6.58 9.62
C PRO A 29 -6.51 6.59 11.03
N THR A 30 -5.20 6.39 11.13
CA THR A 30 -4.50 6.56 12.41
C THR A 30 -4.17 8.03 12.62
N THR A 31 -4.31 8.51 13.86
CA THR A 31 -3.99 9.90 14.22
C THR A 31 -2.58 10.27 13.78
N ASN A 32 -2.45 11.35 13.01
CA ASN A 32 -1.17 11.85 12.49
C ASN A 32 -0.38 10.80 11.70
N GLY A 33 -1.06 9.81 11.12
CA GLY A 33 -0.45 8.59 10.63
C GLY A 33 -1.09 7.97 9.39
N PRO A 34 -0.66 6.75 9.02
CA PRO A 34 -1.16 6.05 7.84
C PRO A 34 -2.63 5.64 7.94
N LEU A 35 -3.16 5.13 6.82
CA LEU A 35 -4.39 4.33 6.82
C LEU A 35 -4.05 2.90 7.22
N LYS A 36 -4.66 2.38 8.27
CA LYS A 36 -4.63 0.98 8.65
C LYS A 36 -5.74 0.24 7.91
N LEU A 37 -5.39 -0.78 7.14
CA LEU A 37 -6.34 -1.62 6.41
C LEU A 37 -6.34 -3.01 7.03
N GLU A 38 -7.53 -3.55 7.27
CA GLU A 38 -7.76 -4.87 7.87
C GLU A 38 -8.92 -5.59 7.16
N GLY A 39 -8.67 -6.82 6.70
CA GLY A 39 -9.58 -7.59 5.85
C GLY A 39 -8.90 -7.99 4.54
N ASN A 40 -9.51 -8.88 3.75
CA ASN A 40 -8.93 -9.35 2.49
C ASN A 40 -8.81 -8.19 1.50
N LEU A 41 -7.59 -7.87 1.05
CA LEU A 41 -7.36 -6.79 0.09
C LEU A 41 -6.26 -7.10 -0.94
N GLU A 42 -6.40 -6.50 -2.11
CA GLU A 42 -5.40 -6.51 -3.17
C GLU A 42 -5.09 -5.05 -3.55
N ILE A 43 -3.81 -4.71 -3.61
CA ILE A 43 -3.35 -3.39 -4.05
C ILE A 43 -3.00 -3.50 -5.53
N VAL A 44 -3.67 -2.71 -6.37
CA VAL A 44 -3.49 -2.74 -7.82
C VAL A 44 -3.11 -1.34 -8.29
N THR A 45 -2.12 -1.26 -9.19
CA THR A 45 -1.71 0.00 -9.84
C THR A 45 -2.77 0.46 -10.85
N GLY A 46 -2.70 1.73 -11.28
CA GLY A 46 -3.55 2.23 -12.37
C GLY A 46 -3.32 1.53 -13.72
N THR A 47 -2.17 0.86 -13.89
CA THR A 47 -1.82 0.03 -15.05
C THR A 47 -2.32 -1.42 -14.92
N GLY A 48 -2.93 -1.79 -13.80
CA GLY A 48 -3.50 -3.12 -13.57
C GLY A 48 -2.56 -4.13 -12.93
N HIS A 49 -1.33 -3.74 -12.54
CA HIS A 49 -0.39 -4.63 -11.87
C HIS A 49 -0.75 -4.82 -10.39
N THR A 50 -0.83 -6.06 -9.92
CA THR A 50 -1.03 -6.35 -8.49
C THR A 50 0.28 -6.17 -7.74
N VAL A 51 0.33 -5.20 -6.83
CA VAL A 51 1.50 -4.86 -6.01
C VAL A 51 1.62 -5.76 -4.79
N ASP A 52 0.49 -6.08 -4.14
CA ASP A 52 0.47 -6.81 -2.88
C ASP A 52 -0.93 -7.40 -2.65
N ARG A 53 -0.99 -8.58 -2.05
CA ARG A 53 -2.21 -9.26 -1.60
C ARG A 53 -2.02 -9.62 -0.13
N THR A 54 -2.85 -9.04 0.74
CA THR A 54 -2.68 -9.17 2.18
C THR A 54 -3.99 -8.98 2.91
N GLN A 55 -4.01 -9.37 4.19
CA GLN A 55 -5.15 -9.14 5.09
C GLN A 55 -4.93 -7.94 6.01
N ARG A 56 -3.71 -7.39 6.03
CA ARG A 56 -3.36 -6.24 6.87
C ARG A 56 -2.21 -5.46 6.28
N THR A 57 -2.39 -4.16 6.14
CA THR A 57 -1.32 -3.25 5.69
C THR A 57 -1.54 -1.82 6.14
N PHE A 58 -0.52 -0.99 5.96
CA PHE A 58 -0.56 0.44 6.25
C PHE A 58 -0.22 1.24 5.00
N LEU A 59 -1.17 2.03 4.52
CA LEU A 59 -0.96 2.88 3.34
C LEU A 59 -0.51 4.29 3.75
N CYS A 60 0.40 4.84 2.97
CA CYS A 60 0.88 6.20 3.17
C CYS A 60 -0.26 7.19 2.98
N ARG A 61 -0.46 8.04 3.99
CA ARG A 61 -1.43 9.16 3.96
C ARG A 61 -0.76 10.54 3.95
N CYS A 62 0.50 10.62 4.39
CA CYS A 62 1.23 11.88 4.49
C CYS A 62 1.92 12.33 3.19
N GLY A 63 1.95 11.51 2.15
CA GLY A 63 2.61 11.80 0.86
C GLY A 63 4.14 11.64 0.83
N GLN A 64 4.79 11.50 1.99
CA GLN A 64 6.26 11.58 2.11
C GLN A 64 6.98 10.22 2.18
N SER A 65 6.26 9.10 2.05
CA SER A 65 6.88 7.76 2.05
C SER A 65 7.81 7.57 0.85
N ALA A 66 8.98 6.97 1.06
CA ALA A 66 9.85 6.49 -0.01
C ALA A 66 9.42 5.10 -0.55
N ASN A 67 8.58 4.38 0.20
CA ASN A 67 8.09 3.05 -0.15
C ASN A 67 6.59 3.09 -0.53
N LYS A 68 6.21 4.02 -1.41
CA LYS A 68 4.80 4.15 -1.83
C LYS A 68 4.34 2.87 -2.53
N PRO A 69 3.07 2.47 -2.34
CA PRO A 69 1.99 3.17 -1.62
C PRO A 69 2.00 2.93 -0.10
N PHE A 70 2.97 2.19 0.44
CA PHE A 70 3.02 1.80 1.85
C PHE A 70 3.57 2.91 2.75
N CYS A 71 3.22 2.85 4.03
CA CYS A 71 3.82 3.67 5.05
C CYS A 71 5.22 3.15 5.43
N ASP A 72 6.20 4.04 5.49
CA ASP A 72 7.58 3.77 5.92
C ASP A 72 7.95 4.52 7.21
N GLY A 73 6.98 5.16 7.86
CA GLY A 73 7.20 5.99 9.05
C GLY A 73 7.53 7.46 8.78
N SER A 74 7.69 7.89 7.51
CA SER A 74 8.03 9.27 7.16
C SER A 74 7.03 10.32 7.70
N HIS A 75 5.78 9.94 7.97
CA HIS A 75 4.78 10.82 8.62
C HIS A 75 5.27 11.42 9.95
N LYS A 76 6.04 10.67 10.75
CA LYS A 76 6.60 11.15 12.01
C LYS A 76 7.66 12.21 11.78
N ARG A 77 8.55 11.95 10.81
CA ARG A 77 9.67 12.84 10.47
C ARG A 77 9.19 14.20 9.93
N VAL A 78 8.11 14.20 9.16
CA VAL A 78 7.55 15.43 8.55
C VAL A 78 6.49 16.11 9.42
N GLY A 79 6.19 15.57 10.61
CA GLY A 79 5.18 16.13 11.51
C GLY A 79 3.79 16.18 10.88
N PHE A 80 3.39 15.14 10.15
CA PHE A 80 2.08 15.09 9.51
C PHE A 80 0.96 15.21 10.56
N VAL A 81 -0.01 16.11 10.34
CA VAL A 81 -1.18 16.30 11.20
C VAL A 81 -2.44 15.98 10.41
N GLY A 82 -3.25 15.06 10.94
CA GLY A 82 -4.56 14.71 10.36
C GLY A 82 -5.09 13.36 10.77
#